data_AF-A0A1Q7Y867-F1
#
_entry.id   AF-A0A1Q7Y867-F1
#
_cell.length_a   1.000
_cell.length_b   1.000
_cell.length_c   1.000
_cell.angle_alpha   90.00
_cell.angle_beta   90.00
_cell.angle_gamma   90.00
#
_symmetry.space_group_name_H-M   'P 1'
#
loop_
_entity.id
_entity.type
_entity.pdbx_description
1 polymer ?
#
loop_
_entity_poly.entity_id
_entity_poly.type
_entity_poly.pdbx_seq_one_letter_code
_entity_poly.pdbx_strand_id
1 'polypeptide(L)'
;MKRFFALALALLVACSLQAFGQKNKHKQKSFEPVVKQNFEDYAGRYAGPDADHFIEVRVDSVGRWIVTMNEGARRATLKNVRVDNARLTGERVYEDGSTQGFEATFGNRVLNGERTFGMIVDLNWEVSPGVTLQKVFYKRE
;
A
#
# COMPACT_ATOMS: atom_id res chain seq x y z
N MET A 1 -24.55 31.32 56.87
CA MET A 1 -24.91 31.25 55.42
C MET A 1 -23.93 32.11 54.64
N LYS A 2 -23.42 31.65 53.47
CA LYS A 2 -22.41 32.28 52.58
C LYS A 2 -21.03 31.58 52.50
N ARG A 3 -20.94 30.28 52.21
CA ARG A 3 -19.67 29.64 51.78
C ARG A 3 -19.78 28.49 50.76
N PHE A 4 -20.92 28.30 50.09
CA PHE A 4 -21.11 27.13 49.21
C PHE A 4 -21.40 27.43 47.73
N PHE A 5 -21.49 28.70 47.32
CA PHE A 5 -21.89 29.04 45.94
C PHE A 5 -20.73 29.32 44.96
N ALA A 6 -19.49 29.44 45.45
CA ALA A 6 -18.36 29.86 44.60
C ALA A 6 -17.63 28.70 43.89
N LEU A 7 -17.79 27.46 44.33
CA LEU A 7 -17.06 26.32 43.73
C LEU A 7 -17.75 25.72 42.50
N ALA A 8 -19.07 25.85 42.38
CA ALA A 8 -19.82 25.23 41.27
C ALA A 8 -19.62 25.95 39.93
N LEU A 9 -19.29 27.25 39.94
CA LEU A 9 -19.11 28.04 38.72
C LEU A 9 -17.72 27.82 38.08
N ALA A 10 -16.71 27.41 38.86
CA ALA A 10 -15.37 27.15 38.36
C ALA A 10 -15.23 25.80 37.63
N LEU A 11 -16.07 24.80 37.94
CA LEU A 11 -16.04 23.50 37.26
C LEU A 11 -16.73 23.52 35.89
N LEU A 12 -17.71 24.40 35.67
CA LEU A 12 -18.44 24.49 34.39
C LEU A 12 -17.63 25.16 33.26
N VAL A 13 -16.60 25.95 33.60
CA VAL A 13 -15.72 26.58 32.60
C VAL A 13 -14.56 25.65 32.18
N ALA A 14 -14.22 24.64 32.98
CA ALA A 14 -13.14 23.72 32.64
C ALA A 14 -13.55 22.68 31.57
N CYS A 15 -14.84 22.37 31.44
CA CYS A 15 -15.32 21.38 30.47
C CYS A 15 -15.53 21.93 29.04
N SER A 16 -15.49 23.25 28.83
CA SER A 16 -15.72 23.83 27.49
C SER A 16 -14.44 24.05 26.67
N LEU A 17 -13.25 23.96 27.28
CA LEU A 17 -11.96 24.16 26.58
C LEU A 17 -11.46 22.94 25.81
N GLN A 18 -12.04 21.75 26.01
CA GLN A 18 -11.64 20.54 25.26
C GLN A 18 -12.25 20.45 23.85
N ALA A 19 -13.16 21.36 23.49
CA ALA A 19 -13.82 21.36 22.17
C ALA A 19 -13.08 22.16 21.09
N PHE A 20 -12.07 22.97 21.44
CA PHE A 20 -11.31 23.80 20.48
C PHE A 20 -9.89 23.25 20.28
N GLY A 21 -9.76 22.20 19.47
CA GLY A 21 -8.44 21.65 19.18
C GLY A 21 -8.36 20.51 18.18
N GLN A 22 -9.46 20.02 17.62
CA GLN A 22 -9.39 19.08 16.49
C GLN A 22 -9.05 19.85 15.22
N LYS A 23 -7.76 20.19 15.03
CA LYS A 23 -7.23 20.52 13.71
C LYS A 23 -7.48 19.31 12.81
N ASN A 24 -8.53 19.37 12.00
CA ASN A 24 -8.78 18.40 10.95
C ASN A 24 -7.64 18.48 9.94
N LYS A 25 -6.60 17.66 10.16
CA LYS A 25 -5.49 17.52 9.22
C LYS A 25 -6.00 16.67 8.07
N HIS A 26 -6.47 17.33 7.01
CA HIS A 26 -6.80 16.66 5.75
C HIS A 26 -5.52 16.04 5.18
N LYS A 27 -5.39 14.71 5.29
CA LYS A 27 -4.33 13.97 4.59
C LYS A 27 -4.74 13.82 3.14
N GLN A 28 -4.02 14.45 2.21
CA GLN A 28 -4.19 14.21 0.78
C GLN A 28 -3.51 12.89 0.43
N LYS A 29 -4.28 11.92 -0.06
CA LYS A 29 -3.78 10.63 -0.53
C LYS A 29 -4.38 10.34 -1.91
N SER A 30 -3.53 10.16 -2.91
CA SER A 30 -3.94 9.73 -4.24
C SER A 30 -2.97 8.69 -4.81
N PHE A 31 -3.41 8.02 -5.86
CA PHE A 31 -2.57 7.12 -6.65
C PHE A 31 -2.71 7.49 -8.13
N GLU A 32 -1.58 7.69 -8.78
CA GLU A 32 -1.48 8.12 -10.18
C GLU A 32 -0.78 7.02 -10.99
N PRO A 33 -1.48 6.29 -11.88
CA PRO A 33 -0.86 5.29 -12.73
C PRO A 33 0.26 5.90 -13.58
N VAL A 34 1.36 5.17 -13.74
CA VAL A 34 2.53 5.63 -14.49
C VAL A 34 2.84 4.64 -15.59
N VAL A 35 2.82 5.12 -16.84
CA VAL A 35 3.28 4.38 -18.01
C VAL A 35 4.71 4.83 -18.33
N LYS A 36 5.62 3.87 -18.46
CA LYS A 36 7.00 4.09 -18.89
C LYS A 36 7.23 3.51 -20.28
N GLN A 37 8.17 4.11 -21.00
CA GLN A 37 8.49 3.70 -22.36
C GLN A 37 9.25 2.38 -22.41
N ASN A 38 10.21 2.16 -21.49
CA ASN A 38 11.01 0.94 -21.45
C ASN A 38 10.57 0.03 -20.31
N PHE A 39 10.56 -1.28 -20.57
CA PHE A 39 10.23 -2.29 -19.56
C PHE A 39 11.22 -2.30 -18.39
N GLU A 40 12.50 -2.10 -18.69
CA GLU A 40 13.58 -2.00 -17.71
C GLU A 40 13.35 -0.88 -16.70
N ASP A 41 12.64 0.18 -17.10
CA ASP A 41 12.33 1.28 -16.20
C ASP A 41 11.37 0.86 -15.08
N TYR A 42 10.69 -0.29 -15.20
CA TYR A 42 9.89 -0.88 -14.12
C TYR A 42 10.65 -1.96 -13.33
N ALA A 43 11.82 -2.39 -13.77
CA ALA A 43 12.60 -3.39 -13.04
C ALA A 43 13.01 -2.86 -11.66
N GLY A 44 13.08 -3.74 -10.68
CA GLY A 44 13.42 -3.41 -9.31
C GLY A 44 12.70 -4.26 -8.29
N ARG A 45 13.05 -4.06 -7.03
CA ARG A 45 12.41 -4.67 -5.88
C ARG A 45 11.34 -3.74 -5.34
N TYR A 46 10.17 -4.29 -5.07
CA TYR A 46 9.02 -3.59 -4.55
C TYR A 46 8.68 -4.18 -3.19
N ALA A 47 8.94 -3.42 -2.12
CA ALA A 47 8.71 -3.82 -0.75
C ALA A 47 7.26 -3.54 -0.33
N GLY A 48 6.61 -4.57 0.20
CA GLY A 48 5.28 -4.51 0.77
C GLY A 48 5.27 -3.96 2.20
N PRO A 49 4.17 -4.17 2.95
CA PRO A 49 4.04 -3.71 4.34
C PRO A 49 5.05 -4.37 5.29
N ASP A 50 5.36 -5.64 5.05
CA ASP A 50 6.26 -6.45 5.87
C ASP A 50 7.59 -6.73 5.15
N ALA A 51 8.66 -6.93 5.92
CA ALA A 51 10.02 -7.11 5.38
C ALA A 51 10.19 -8.36 4.51
N ASP A 52 9.41 -9.40 4.78
CA ASP A 52 9.35 -10.64 4.03
C ASP A 52 8.32 -10.62 2.89
N HIS A 53 7.68 -9.47 2.64
CA HIS A 53 6.73 -9.31 1.55
C HIS A 53 7.32 -8.41 0.47
N PHE A 54 7.70 -8.99 -0.66
CA PHE A 54 8.25 -8.23 -1.76
C PHE A 54 7.97 -8.86 -3.12
N ILE A 55 8.00 -8.01 -4.14
CA ILE A 55 7.91 -8.40 -5.55
C ILE A 55 9.18 -7.92 -6.23
N GLU A 56 9.89 -8.82 -6.88
CA GLU A 56 11.06 -8.50 -7.67
C GLU A 56 10.73 -8.61 -9.15
N VAL A 57 10.96 -7.53 -9.88
CA VAL A 57 10.74 -7.42 -11.31
C VAL A 57 12.09 -7.32 -11.99
N ARG A 58 12.37 -8.22 -12.92
CA ARG A 58 13.57 -8.24 -13.76
C ARG A 58 13.18 -8.40 -15.23
N VAL A 59 14.08 -7.98 -16.11
CA VAL A 59 14.01 -8.25 -17.55
C VAL A 59 15.21 -9.14 -17.89
N ASP A 60 14.97 -10.26 -18.58
CA ASP A 60 16.04 -11.15 -19.02
C ASP A 60 16.74 -10.61 -20.29
N SER A 61 17.80 -11.30 -20.73
CA SER A 61 18.59 -10.89 -21.90
C SER A 61 17.82 -10.90 -23.23
N VAL A 62 16.62 -11.47 -23.26
CA VAL A 62 15.74 -11.51 -24.44
C VAL A 62 14.52 -10.62 -24.28
N GLY A 63 14.51 -9.75 -23.26
CA GLY A 63 13.46 -8.76 -23.04
C GLY A 63 12.20 -9.29 -22.34
N ARG A 64 12.23 -10.51 -21.77
CA ARG A 64 11.08 -11.07 -21.06
C ARG A 64 11.09 -10.68 -19.59
N TRP A 65 9.90 -10.41 -19.07
CA TRP A 65 9.69 -10.14 -17.66
C TRP A 65 9.85 -11.41 -16.83
N ILE A 66 10.70 -11.33 -15.82
CA ILE A 66 10.81 -12.31 -14.74
C ILE A 66 10.31 -11.62 -13.48
N VAL A 67 9.19 -12.10 -12.94
CA VAL A 67 8.61 -11.57 -11.70
C VAL A 67 8.54 -12.68 -10.67
N THR A 68 9.16 -12.44 -9.52
CA THR A 68 9.15 -13.36 -8.38
C THR A 68 8.62 -12.65 -7.15
N MET A 69 7.88 -13.36 -6.31
CA MET A 69 7.32 -12.83 -5.08
C MET A 69 7.78 -13.65 -3.87
N ASN A 70 8.01 -12.94 -2.77
CA ASN A 70 7.99 -13.52 -1.43
C ASN A 70 6.74 -12.98 -0.74
N GLU A 71 5.85 -13.87 -0.33
CA GLU A 71 4.60 -13.59 0.37
C GLU A 71 4.69 -14.23 1.77
N GLY A 72 5.69 -13.78 2.54
CA GLY A 72 6.01 -14.31 3.85
C GLY A 72 6.56 -15.74 3.79
N ALA A 73 5.74 -16.72 4.18
CA ALA A 73 6.11 -18.13 4.18
C ALA A 73 6.06 -18.78 2.78
N ARG A 74 5.48 -18.10 1.79
CA ARG A 74 5.30 -18.64 0.44
C ARG A 74 6.13 -17.86 -0.57
N ARG A 75 6.64 -18.57 -1.56
CA ARG A 75 7.29 -17.97 -2.73
C ARG A 75 6.48 -18.29 -3.97
N ALA A 76 6.42 -17.33 -4.88
CA ALA A 76 5.75 -17.49 -6.16
C ALA A 76 6.61 -16.95 -7.31
N THR A 77 6.42 -17.53 -8.48
CA THR A 77 6.83 -16.92 -9.75
C THR A 77 5.60 -16.54 -10.52
N LEU A 78 5.58 -15.33 -11.09
CA LEU A 78 4.50 -14.92 -11.97
C LEU A 78 4.71 -15.54 -13.35
N LYS A 79 3.70 -16.27 -13.84
CA LYS A 79 3.63 -16.82 -15.20
C LYS A 79 2.59 -16.06 -16.00
N ASN A 80 2.65 -16.24 -17.32
CA ASN A 80 1.72 -15.63 -18.27
C ASN A 80 1.65 -14.10 -18.11
N VAL A 81 2.82 -13.49 -17.86
CA VAL A 81 2.95 -12.06 -17.57
C VAL A 81 2.46 -11.23 -18.75
N ARG A 82 1.57 -10.28 -18.48
CA ARG A 82 1.09 -9.28 -19.44
C ARG A 82 1.16 -7.90 -18.82
N VAL A 83 1.65 -6.95 -19.61
CA VAL A 83 1.67 -5.53 -19.25
C VAL A 83 0.84 -4.78 -20.27
N ASP A 84 -0.19 -4.10 -19.80
CA ASP A 84 -1.02 -3.19 -20.59
C ASP A 84 -0.99 -1.82 -19.92
N ASN A 85 -0.32 -0.86 -20.56
CA ASN A 85 -0.02 0.45 -19.98
C ASN A 85 0.73 0.33 -18.64
N ALA A 86 0.10 0.72 -17.54
CA ALA A 86 0.64 0.60 -16.19
C ALA A 86 0.19 -0.68 -15.46
N ARG A 87 -0.67 -1.50 -16.08
CA ARG A 87 -1.31 -2.66 -15.47
C ARG A 87 -0.49 -3.92 -15.74
N LEU A 88 -0.07 -4.61 -14.69
CA LEU A 88 0.62 -5.90 -14.72
C LEU A 88 -0.36 -6.99 -14.30
N THR A 89 -0.47 -8.04 -15.11
CA THR A 89 -1.31 -9.21 -14.81
C THR A 89 -0.55 -10.51 -15.06
N GLY A 90 -1.00 -11.59 -14.42
CA GLY A 90 -0.47 -12.93 -14.64
C GLY A 90 -1.03 -13.93 -13.63
N GLU A 91 -0.36 -15.06 -13.51
CA GLU A 91 -0.68 -16.11 -12.53
C GLU A 91 0.50 -16.35 -11.60
N ARG A 92 0.30 -16.18 -10.31
CA ARG A 92 1.24 -16.64 -9.28
C ARG A 92 1.26 -18.16 -9.34
N VAL A 93 2.43 -18.74 -9.49
CA VAL A 93 2.66 -20.18 -9.36
C VAL A 93 3.55 -20.39 -8.15
N TYR A 94 3.02 -21.05 -7.13
CA TYR A 94 3.71 -21.31 -5.87
C TYR A 94 4.54 -22.60 -5.94
N GLU A 95 5.41 -22.81 -4.96
CA GLU A 95 6.28 -24.00 -4.88
C GLU A 95 5.49 -25.32 -4.77
N ASP A 96 4.28 -25.28 -4.19
CA ASP A 96 3.35 -26.42 -4.11
C ASP A 96 2.59 -26.72 -5.42
N GLY A 97 2.83 -25.91 -6.47
CA GLY A 97 2.16 -26.01 -7.76
C GLY A 97 0.76 -25.37 -7.81
N SER A 98 0.24 -24.86 -6.69
CA SER A 98 -1.00 -24.10 -6.70
C SER A 98 -0.83 -22.79 -7.47
N THR A 99 -1.94 -22.29 -8.02
CA THR A 99 -1.94 -21.06 -8.80
C THR A 99 -2.96 -20.05 -8.30
N GLN A 100 -2.68 -18.77 -8.52
CA GLN A 100 -3.60 -17.68 -8.19
C GLN A 100 -3.43 -16.50 -9.15
N GLY A 101 -4.53 -15.93 -9.63
CA GLY A 101 -4.49 -14.71 -10.44
C GLY A 101 -3.77 -13.57 -9.72
N PHE A 102 -3.04 -12.76 -10.47
CA PHE A 102 -2.31 -11.60 -9.95
C PHE A 102 -2.61 -10.39 -10.81
N GLU A 103 -2.82 -9.27 -10.13
CA GLU A 103 -3.01 -7.98 -10.76
C GLU A 103 -2.31 -6.90 -9.91
N ALA A 104 -1.57 -6.04 -10.60
CA ALA A 104 -0.97 -4.86 -10.02
C ALA A 104 -1.01 -3.69 -11.01
N THR A 105 -0.93 -2.47 -10.49
CA THR A 105 -0.80 -1.25 -11.31
C THR A 105 0.40 -0.46 -10.82
N PHE A 106 1.32 -0.13 -11.72
CA PHE A 106 2.44 0.75 -11.44
C PHE A 106 1.99 2.20 -11.33
N GLY A 107 2.56 2.94 -10.39
CA GLY A 107 2.19 4.34 -10.22
C GLY A 107 2.86 5.05 -9.06
N ASN A 108 2.53 6.33 -8.94
CA ASN A 108 2.95 7.17 -7.83
C ASN A 108 1.86 7.19 -6.76
N ARG A 109 2.22 6.79 -5.54
CA ARG A 109 1.45 7.15 -4.35
C ARG A 109 1.81 8.58 -3.97
N VAL A 110 0.82 9.46 -3.92
CA VAL A 110 1.01 10.84 -3.45
C VAL A 110 0.45 10.96 -2.04
N LEU A 111 1.30 11.36 -1.09
CA LEU A 111 0.91 11.59 0.30
C LEU A 111 1.39 12.97 0.73
N ASN A 112 0.47 13.91 0.93
CA ASN A 112 0.79 15.30 1.29
C ASN A 112 1.83 15.95 0.36
N GLY A 113 1.71 15.72 -0.96
CA GLY A 113 2.61 16.23 -1.99
C GLY A 113 3.88 15.38 -2.22
N GLU A 114 4.21 14.47 -1.31
CA GLU A 114 5.32 13.53 -1.51
C GLU A 114 4.92 12.42 -2.48
N ARG A 115 5.71 12.21 -3.53
CA ARG A 115 5.50 11.18 -4.54
C ARG A 115 6.43 10.00 -4.27
N THR A 116 5.85 8.80 -4.15
CA THR A 116 6.60 7.56 -4.05
C THR A 116 6.17 6.63 -5.20
N PHE A 117 7.12 6.22 -6.03
CA PHE A 117 6.86 5.24 -7.09
C PHE A 117 6.78 3.82 -6.51
N GLY A 118 5.90 3.01 -7.08
CA GLY A 118 5.70 1.64 -6.67
C GLY A 118 4.61 0.96 -7.50
N MET A 119 3.95 -0.03 -6.90
CA MET A 119 2.77 -0.65 -7.47
C MET A 119 1.67 -0.83 -6.42
N ILE A 120 0.42 -0.67 -6.81
CA ILE A 120 -0.72 -1.17 -6.04
C ILE A 120 -1.00 -2.58 -6.52
N VAL A 121 -1.01 -3.53 -5.59
CA VAL A 121 -1.29 -4.95 -5.85
C VAL A 121 -2.68 -5.27 -5.32
N ASP A 122 -3.47 -6.00 -6.12
CA ASP A 122 -4.79 -6.48 -5.75
C ASP A 122 -4.65 -7.84 -5.04
N LEU A 123 -4.87 -7.84 -3.73
CA LEU A 123 -4.77 -9.02 -2.88
C LEU A 123 -5.63 -8.87 -1.62
N ASN A 124 -5.98 -9.99 -0.98
CA ASN A 124 -6.64 -9.99 0.32
C ASN A 124 -5.58 -10.04 1.42
N TRP A 125 -5.27 -8.89 2.01
CA TRP A 125 -4.28 -8.76 3.07
C TRP A 125 -4.95 -8.55 4.42
N GLU A 126 -4.81 -9.47 5.36
CA GLU A 126 -5.33 -9.30 6.71
C GLU A 126 -4.38 -8.43 7.55
N VAL A 127 -4.82 -7.23 7.97
CA VAL A 127 -4.02 -6.34 8.83
C VAL A 127 -4.28 -6.54 10.32
N SER A 128 -5.44 -7.11 10.65
CA SER A 128 -5.87 -7.46 12.00
C SER A 128 -7.03 -8.45 11.89
N PRO A 129 -7.36 -9.21 12.95
CA PRO A 129 -8.47 -10.18 12.92
C PRO A 129 -9.75 -9.57 12.34
N GLY A 130 -10.18 -10.06 11.19
CA GLY A 130 -11.41 -9.63 10.52
C GLY A 130 -11.32 -8.31 9.72
N VAL A 131 -10.12 -7.75 9.52
CA VAL A 131 -9.91 -6.56 8.69
C VAL A 131 -8.97 -6.91 7.54
N THR A 132 -9.52 -6.92 6.32
CA THR A 132 -8.76 -7.18 5.09
C THR A 132 -8.65 -5.94 4.23
N LEU A 133 -7.46 -5.70 3.69
CA LEU A 133 -7.24 -4.78 2.59
C LEU A 133 -7.36 -5.55 1.29
N GLN A 134 -8.02 -4.96 0.30
CA GLN A 134 -8.11 -5.51 -1.06
C GLN A 134 -6.97 -5.03 -1.97
N LYS A 135 -6.28 -3.97 -1.55
CA LYS A 135 -5.23 -3.30 -2.31
C LYS A 135 -4.12 -2.85 -1.38
N VAL A 136 -2.88 -3.19 -1.73
CA VAL A 136 -1.70 -2.85 -0.93
C VAL A 136 -0.67 -2.18 -1.82
N PHE A 137 -0.05 -1.10 -1.33
CA PHE A 137 1.01 -0.40 -2.06
C PHE A 137 2.37 -0.99 -1.71
N TYR A 138 3.08 -1.47 -2.72
CA TYR A 138 4.45 -1.93 -2.64
C TYR A 138 5.36 -0.83 -3.18
N LYS A 139 6.23 -0.29 -2.33
CA LYS A 139 7.17 0.79 -2.66
C LYS A 139 8.36 0.22 -3.43
N ARG A 140 8.77 0.86 -4.53
CA ARG A 140 10.04 0.52 -5.16
C ARG A 140 11.23 0.98 -4.31
N GLU A 141 12.18 0.08 -4.08
CA GLU A 141 13.46 0.34 -3.41
C GLU A 141 14.53 0.90 -4.35
#